data_AF-A0A246U7X8-F1
#
_entry.id   AF-A0A246U7X8-F1
#
_cell.length_a   1.000
_cell.length_b   1.000
_cell.length_c   1.000
_cell.angle_alpha   90.00
_cell.angle_beta   90.00
_cell.angle_gamma   90.00
#
_symmetry.space_group_name_H-M   'P 1'
#
loop_
_entity.id
_entity.type
_entity.pdbx_description
1 polymer ?
#
loop_
_entity_poly.entity_id
_entity_poly.type
_entity_poly.pdbx_seq_one_letter_code
_entity_poly.pdbx_strand_id
1 'polypeptide(L)'
;MSLRRTTLCALLLAASTFCARGAAAEDAILPASIIFATSTGYWEDDGTAPAVQRAPSAPQAAPAAAAPAKPRHGYYKLFAVRQVDRTAKIYLQQIEQGDAEPSIASTVELRELNELKPYVTDIRPENSSGMLKEPGLFAMVYLKTDPDVESETWTVVIDEFGEVTVGKASN
;
A
#
# COMPACT_ATOMS: atom_id res chain seq x y z
N MET A 1 40.00 -4.26 -50.34
CA MET A 1 39.88 -3.72 -48.96
C MET A 1 38.55 -2.98 -48.67
N SER A 2 37.51 -3.11 -49.53
CA SER A 2 36.24 -2.39 -49.35
C SER A 2 35.18 -3.21 -48.60
N LEU A 3 35.08 -4.53 -48.86
CA LEU A 3 34.05 -5.39 -48.25
C LEU A 3 34.14 -5.52 -46.71
N ARG A 4 35.35 -5.55 -46.15
CA ARG A 4 35.55 -5.64 -44.69
C ARG A 4 35.16 -4.36 -43.95
N ARG A 5 35.29 -3.19 -44.59
CA ARG A 5 34.93 -1.88 -44.02
C ARG A 5 33.41 -1.70 -43.98
N THR A 6 32.68 -2.18 -44.99
CA THR A 6 31.21 -2.14 -45.02
C THR A 6 30.56 -3.02 -43.96
N THR A 7 31.10 -4.20 -43.67
CA THR A 7 30.60 -5.06 -42.57
C THR A 7 30.82 -4.46 -41.18
N LEU A 8 31.93 -3.74 -40.97
CA LEU A 8 32.24 -3.15 -39.67
C LEU A 8 31.31 -1.96 -39.36
N CYS A 9 30.96 -1.15 -40.36
CA CYS A 9 29.97 -0.07 -40.22
C CYS A 9 28.56 -0.60 -39.95
N ALA A 10 28.14 -1.70 -40.58
CA ALA A 10 26.83 -2.29 -40.32
C ALA A 10 26.68 -2.84 -38.88
N LEU A 11 27.76 -3.40 -38.32
CA LEU A 11 27.77 -3.89 -36.94
C LEU A 11 27.74 -2.76 -35.90
N LEU A 12 28.38 -1.62 -36.20
CA LEU A 12 28.39 -0.46 -35.30
C LEU A 12 27.04 0.28 -35.26
N LEU A 13 26.30 0.33 -36.38
CA LEU A 13 24.94 0.91 -36.39
C LEU A 13 23.89 0.00 -35.72
N ALA A 14 24.07 -1.32 -35.73
CA ALA A 14 23.19 -2.25 -35.02
C ALA A 14 23.42 -2.24 -33.48
N ALA A 15 24.63 -1.89 -33.04
CA ALA A 15 24.95 -1.77 -31.62
C ALA A 15 24.37 -0.49 -31.00
N SER A 16 24.22 0.60 -31.77
CA SER A 16 23.65 1.86 -31.27
C SER A 16 22.15 1.80 -30.95
N THR A 17 21.39 0.85 -31.51
CA THR A 17 19.96 0.67 -31.17
C THR A 17 19.72 -0.05 -29.84
N PHE A 18 20.78 -0.61 -29.22
CA PHE A 18 20.70 -1.22 -27.89
C PHE A 18 21.20 -0.31 -26.76
N CYS A 19 21.69 0.89 -27.08
CA CYS A 19 22.05 1.87 -26.06
C CYS A 19 20.78 2.50 -25.46
N ALA A 20 20.43 2.00 -24.28
CA ALA A 20 19.66 2.69 -23.26
C ALA A 20 18.35 3.32 -23.77
N ARG A 21 17.33 2.48 -23.88
CA ARG A 21 16.01 2.94 -23.47
C ARG A 21 16.12 3.14 -21.96
N GLY A 22 16.65 4.28 -21.54
CA GLY A 22 16.40 4.77 -20.19
C GLY A 22 14.90 4.74 -20.07
N ALA A 23 14.37 3.84 -19.24
CA ALA A 23 13.02 4.01 -18.76
C ALA A 23 13.06 5.43 -18.20
N ALA A 24 12.41 6.37 -18.91
CA ALA A 24 11.99 7.58 -18.24
C ALA A 24 11.35 7.06 -16.97
N ALA A 25 11.81 7.54 -15.81
CA ALA A 25 11.03 7.40 -14.61
C ALA A 25 9.69 8.03 -15.01
N GLU A 26 8.73 7.21 -15.45
CA GLU A 26 7.35 7.61 -15.54
C GLU A 26 7.12 8.20 -14.16
N ASP A 27 6.84 9.50 -14.10
CA ASP A 27 6.49 10.17 -12.86
C ASP A 27 5.62 9.18 -12.10
N ALA A 28 6.06 8.78 -10.91
CA ALA A 28 5.44 7.71 -10.13
C ALA A 28 4.06 8.18 -9.63
N ILE A 29 3.16 8.39 -10.58
CA ILE A 29 1.81 8.89 -10.43
C ILE A 29 0.97 7.66 -10.12
N LEU A 30 0.16 7.78 -9.08
CA LEU A 30 -0.76 6.71 -8.70
C LEU A 30 -1.67 6.37 -9.88
N PRO A 31 -1.93 5.08 -10.16
CA PRO A 31 -2.89 4.68 -11.19
C PRO A 31 -4.23 5.37 -10.97
N ALA A 32 -4.91 5.77 -12.04
CA ALA A 32 -6.23 6.43 -11.97
C ALA A 32 -7.31 5.57 -11.28
N SER A 33 -7.07 4.27 -11.12
CA SER A 33 -7.93 3.38 -10.33
C SER A 33 -7.84 3.64 -8.83
N ILE A 34 -6.79 4.28 -8.32
CA ILE A 34 -6.71 4.70 -6.92
C ILE A 34 -7.52 6.00 -6.77
N ILE A 35 -8.66 5.90 -6.11
CA ILE A 35 -9.65 6.98 -6.02
C ILE A 35 -9.57 7.77 -4.71
N PHE A 36 -9.08 7.15 -3.65
CA PHE A 36 -8.80 7.78 -2.36
C PHE A 36 -7.56 7.15 -1.75
N ALA A 37 -6.73 7.96 -1.12
CA ALA A 37 -5.58 7.50 -0.35
C ALA A 37 -5.30 8.47 0.80
N THR A 38 -5.00 7.92 1.97
CA THR A 38 -4.51 8.69 3.13
C THR A 38 -3.32 7.98 3.74
N SER A 39 -2.34 8.76 4.18
CA SER A 39 -1.19 8.28 4.96
C SER A 39 -1.35 8.79 6.38
N THR A 40 -1.33 7.88 7.35
CA THR A 40 -1.52 8.19 8.79
C THR A 40 -0.98 7.03 9.63
N GLY A 41 -1.11 7.14 10.95
CA GLY A 41 -0.62 6.16 11.90
C GLY A 41 0.90 6.16 12.05
N TYR A 42 1.35 5.42 13.04
CA TYR A 42 2.76 5.13 13.28
C TYR A 42 2.91 3.65 13.64
N TRP A 43 4.03 3.06 13.26
CA TRP A 43 4.38 1.72 13.70
C TRP A 43 5.89 1.63 13.89
N GLU A 44 6.29 0.78 14.81
CA GLU A 44 7.68 0.38 15.02
C GLU A 44 7.73 -1.08 15.45
N ASP A 45 8.78 -1.78 15.06
CA ASP A 45 9.10 -3.10 15.57
C ASP A 45 10.60 -3.27 15.76
N ASP A 46 10.97 -4.27 16.55
CA ASP A 46 12.35 -4.68 16.77
C ASP A 46 12.94 -5.51 15.61
N GLY A 47 12.25 -5.54 14.45
CA GLY A 47 12.59 -6.36 13.30
C GLY A 47 12.19 -7.84 13.44
N THR A 48 11.65 -8.26 14.58
CA THR A 48 11.20 -9.64 14.81
C THR A 48 9.69 -9.80 14.68
N ALA A 49 8.94 -8.70 14.77
CA ALA A 49 7.50 -8.72 14.62
C ALA A 49 7.10 -9.12 13.19
N PRO A 50 6.13 -10.02 13.02
CA PRO A 50 5.55 -10.26 11.71
C PRO A 50 4.95 -8.96 11.16
N ALA A 51 5.05 -8.76 9.84
CA ALA A 51 4.27 -7.76 9.13
C ALA A 51 2.79 -7.83 9.54
N VAL A 52 2.08 -6.69 9.55
CA VAL A 52 0.65 -6.63 9.92
C VAL A 52 -0.12 -7.82 9.36
N GLN A 53 -0.58 -8.68 10.26
CA GLN A 53 -1.30 -9.90 9.97
C GLN A 53 -2.65 -9.79 10.66
N ARG A 54 -3.74 -10.00 9.91
CA ARG A 54 -5.07 -10.13 10.52
C ARG A 54 -5.04 -11.32 11.48
N ALA A 55 -5.72 -11.21 12.63
CA ALA A 55 -6.00 -12.33 13.52
C ALA A 55 -6.47 -13.55 12.70
N PRO A 56 -5.79 -14.70 12.79
CA PRO A 56 -6.04 -15.78 11.87
C PRO A 56 -7.33 -16.52 12.26
N SER A 57 -8.14 -16.93 11.28
CA SER A 57 -9.28 -17.83 11.52
C SER A 57 -8.88 -19.31 11.71
N ALA A 58 -7.58 -19.62 11.71
CA ALA A 58 -7.03 -20.95 11.99
C ALA A 58 -5.54 -20.86 12.39
N PRO A 59 -4.98 -21.80 13.15
CA PRO A 59 -3.61 -21.70 13.62
C PRO A 59 -2.63 -21.84 12.45
N GLN A 60 -1.79 -20.81 12.24
CA GLN A 60 -0.69 -20.87 11.28
C GLN A 60 0.61 -21.27 11.98
N ALA A 61 1.37 -22.18 11.37
CA ALA A 61 2.63 -22.69 11.91
C ALA A 61 3.68 -21.57 12.07
N ALA A 62 4.40 -21.61 13.19
CA ALA A 62 5.41 -20.63 13.56
C ALA A 62 6.52 -20.49 12.51
N PRO A 63 6.98 -19.27 12.18
CA PRO A 63 8.13 -19.09 11.30
C PRO A 63 9.44 -19.48 12.01
N ALA A 64 10.41 -19.97 11.24
CA ALA A 64 11.77 -20.26 11.71
C ALA A 64 12.54 -18.97 12.02
N ALA A 65 13.38 -19.03 13.07
CA ALA A 65 14.12 -17.89 13.60
C ALA A 65 15.01 -17.20 12.54
N ALA A 66 14.74 -15.92 12.30
CA ALA A 66 15.55 -15.03 11.47
C ALA A 66 16.66 -14.36 12.30
N ALA A 67 17.75 -13.97 11.62
CA ALA A 67 18.86 -13.19 12.17
C ALA A 67 18.37 -11.88 12.84
N PRO A 68 19.12 -11.27 13.78
CA PRO A 68 18.69 -10.04 14.45
C PRO A 68 18.47 -8.94 13.41
N ALA A 69 17.20 -8.61 13.20
CA ALA A 69 16.79 -7.57 12.28
C ALA A 69 16.97 -6.20 12.94
N LYS A 70 17.28 -5.19 12.14
CA LYS A 70 17.37 -3.80 12.60
C LYS A 70 15.96 -3.35 13.02
N PRO A 71 15.81 -2.52 14.09
CA PRO A 71 14.53 -1.90 14.39
C PRO A 71 13.99 -1.15 13.18
N ARG A 72 12.70 -1.32 12.90
CA ARG A 72 12.01 -0.74 11.75
C ARG A 72 10.88 0.14 12.24
N HIS A 73 10.51 1.12 11.44
CA HIS A 73 9.38 1.98 11.73
C HIS A 73 8.78 2.54 10.44
N GLY A 74 7.64 3.20 10.57
CA GLY A 74 7.08 4.00 9.50
C GLY A 74 5.63 4.36 9.75
N TYR A 75 4.85 4.41 8.69
CA TYR A 75 3.46 4.82 8.72
C TYR A 75 2.59 3.85 7.94
N TYR A 76 1.28 4.02 8.05
CA TYR A 76 0.31 3.25 7.31
C TYR A 76 -0.30 4.07 6.17
N LYS A 77 -0.66 3.39 5.09
CA LYS A 77 -1.38 3.97 3.97
C LYS A 77 -2.67 3.19 3.75
N LEU A 78 -3.79 3.89 3.85
CA LEU A 78 -5.11 3.33 3.57
C LEU A 78 -5.61 3.91 2.24
N PHE A 79 -5.99 3.06 1.30
CA PHE A 79 -6.41 3.51 -0.02
C PHE A 79 -7.48 2.61 -0.65
N ALA A 80 -8.27 3.22 -1.53
CA ALA A 80 -9.34 2.55 -2.28
C ALA A 80 -8.99 2.45 -3.76
N VAL A 81 -9.15 1.25 -4.31
CA VAL A 81 -8.91 0.91 -5.71
C VAL A 81 -10.25 0.58 -6.39
N ARG A 82 -10.65 1.42 -7.34
CA ARG A 82 -11.81 1.21 -8.22
C ARG A 82 -11.68 -0.10 -8.99
N GLN A 83 -12.73 -0.91 -8.93
CA GLN A 83 -12.88 -2.15 -9.65
C GLN A 83 -13.68 -1.93 -10.96
N VAL A 84 -13.64 -2.94 -11.83
CA VAL A 84 -14.31 -2.90 -13.14
C VAL A 84 -15.84 -2.81 -13.02
N ASP A 85 -16.40 -3.37 -11.95
CA ASP A 85 -17.84 -3.33 -11.64
C ASP A 85 -18.32 -2.02 -11.02
N ARG A 86 -17.44 -1.01 -10.98
CA ARG A 86 -17.63 0.33 -10.40
C ARG A 86 -17.58 0.42 -8.87
N THR A 87 -17.43 -0.70 -8.18
CA THR A 87 -17.18 -0.73 -6.72
C THR A 87 -15.70 -0.53 -6.43
N ALA A 88 -15.30 -0.56 -5.16
CA ALA A 88 -13.91 -0.40 -4.76
C ALA A 88 -13.46 -1.51 -3.81
N LYS A 89 -12.17 -1.84 -3.88
CA LYS A 89 -11.46 -2.59 -2.85
C LYS A 89 -10.58 -1.65 -2.05
N ILE A 90 -10.54 -1.85 -0.74
CA ILE A 90 -9.78 -1.06 0.21
C ILE A 90 -8.63 -1.90 0.73
N TYR A 91 -7.46 -1.26 0.75
CA TYR A 91 -6.19 -1.86 1.11
C TYR A 91 -5.51 -1.03 2.18
N LEU A 92 -4.92 -1.73 3.15
CA LEU A 92 -4.02 -1.17 4.14
C LEU A 92 -2.60 -1.57 3.78
N GLN A 93 -1.70 -0.59 3.72
CA GLN A 93 -0.28 -0.78 3.49
C GLN A 93 0.51 -0.33 4.70
N GLN A 94 1.50 -1.12 5.07
CA GLN A 94 2.56 -0.72 6.00
C GLN A 94 3.73 -0.21 5.17
N ILE A 95 4.07 1.07 5.34
CA ILE A 95 5.20 1.69 4.66
C ILE A 95 6.35 1.78 5.67
N GLU A 96 7.47 1.16 5.35
CA GLU A 96 8.72 1.30 6.10
C GLU A 96 9.40 2.61 5.71
N GLN A 97 9.79 3.36 6.74
CA GLN A 97 10.50 4.61 6.64
C GLN A 97 11.87 4.44 7.32
N GLY A 98 12.93 4.78 6.60
CA GLY A 98 14.30 4.70 7.10
C GLY A 98 15.19 5.66 6.33
N ASP A 99 16.51 5.40 6.36
CA ASP A 99 17.50 6.24 5.66
C ASP A 99 17.40 6.12 4.12
N ALA A 100 16.74 5.06 3.63
CA ALA A 100 16.46 4.83 2.22
C ALA A 100 15.09 5.40 1.81
N GLU A 101 14.74 5.27 0.54
CA GLU A 101 13.40 5.63 0.06
C GLU A 101 12.30 4.79 0.77
N PRO A 102 11.11 5.36 1.02
CA PRO A 102 10.00 4.63 1.63
C PRO A 102 9.67 3.36 0.83
N SER A 103 9.49 2.24 1.53
CA SER A 103 9.23 0.95 0.90
C SER A 103 8.02 0.26 1.50
N ILE A 104 7.33 -0.57 0.69
CA ILE A 104 6.16 -1.31 1.15
C ILE A 104 6.64 -2.51 1.96
N ALA A 105 6.38 -2.51 3.27
CA ALA A 105 6.63 -3.64 4.14
C ALA A 105 5.53 -4.71 4.02
N SER A 106 4.27 -4.28 3.91
CA SER A 106 3.14 -5.20 3.77
C SER A 106 1.94 -4.54 3.09
N THR A 107 1.05 -5.36 2.53
CA THR A 107 -0.24 -4.94 1.95
C THR A 107 -1.31 -5.95 2.34
N VAL A 108 -2.42 -5.48 2.90
CA VAL A 108 -3.54 -6.30 3.37
C VAL A 108 -4.86 -5.78 2.80
N GLU A 109 -5.72 -6.69 2.35
CA GLU A 109 -7.10 -6.36 1.99
C GLU A 109 -7.99 -6.23 3.24
N LEU A 110 -8.75 -5.13 3.32
CA LEU A 110 -9.80 -4.96 4.32
C LEU A 110 -11.06 -5.71 3.86
N ARG A 111 -11.05 -7.03 4.06
CA ARG A 111 -12.09 -7.96 3.61
C ARG A 111 -13.49 -7.56 4.09
N GLU A 112 -13.59 -7.12 5.34
CA GLU A 112 -14.84 -6.69 5.98
C GLU A 112 -15.52 -5.58 5.18
N LEU A 113 -14.73 -4.64 4.62
CA LEU A 113 -15.24 -3.60 3.74
C LEU A 113 -15.40 -4.10 2.30
N ASN A 114 -14.45 -4.90 1.80
CA ASN A 114 -14.44 -5.36 0.41
C ASN A 114 -15.59 -6.31 0.07
N GLU A 115 -16.05 -7.10 1.03
CA GLU A 115 -17.20 -8.00 0.88
C GLU A 115 -18.52 -7.23 0.69
N LEU A 116 -18.59 -5.97 1.15
CA LEU A 116 -19.73 -5.09 0.92
C LEU A 116 -19.80 -4.58 -0.54
N LYS A 117 -18.72 -4.78 -1.32
CA LYS A 117 -18.52 -4.18 -2.64
C LYS A 117 -18.85 -2.66 -2.66
N PRO A 118 -18.15 -1.86 -1.86
CA PRO A 118 -18.54 -0.49 -1.57
C PRO A 118 -18.27 0.47 -2.73
N TYR A 119 -19.05 1.53 -2.80
CA TYR A 119 -18.68 2.79 -3.44
C TYR A 119 -18.02 3.67 -2.38
N VAL A 120 -16.69 3.79 -2.40
CA VAL A 120 -15.96 4.66 -1.48
C VAL A 120 -16.10 6.10 -1.92
N THR A 121 -16.46 6.99 -0.98
CA THR A 121 -16.66 8.43 -1.22
C THR A 121 -15.63 9.29 -0.52
N ASP A 122 -14.95 8.77 0.51
CA ASP A 122 -13.86 9.46 1.18
C ASP A 122 -13.06 8.52 2.11
N ILE A 123 -11.82 8.89 2.43
CA ILE A 123 -11.00 8.26 3.48
C ILE A 123 -10.31 9.36 4.28
N ARG A 124 -10.61 9.47 5.58
CA ARG A 124 -10.07 10.52 6.45
C ARG A 124 -9.26 9.95 7.60
N PRO A 125 -8.07 10.49 7.89
CA PRO A 125 -7.36 10.16 9.12
C PRO A 125 -8.07 10.79 10.32
N GLU A 126 -7.79 10.30 11.53
CA GLU A 126 -8.25 10.93 12.77
C GLU A 126 -7.85 12.41 12.86
N ASN A 127 -6.59 12.69 12.51
CA ASN A 127 -6.03 14.02 12.50
C ASN A 127 -5.22 14.23 11.22
N SER A 128 -5.24 15.46 10.71
CA SER A 128 -4.42 15.86 9.56
C SER A 128 -3.07 16.46 9.97
N SER A 129 -2.67 16.30 11.23
CA SER A 129 -1.41 16.86 11.75
C SER A 129 -0.19 16.11 11.22
N GLY A 130 -0.39 14.87 10.77
CA GLY A 130 0.67 13.99 10.27
C GLY A 130 1.66 13.54 11.35
N MET A 131 1.44 13.88 12.62
CA MET A 131 2.28 13.46 13.74
C MET A 131 1.48 12.54 14.66
N LEU A 132 1.88 11.27 14.72
CA LEU A 132 1.44 10.32 15.74
C LEU A 132 2.70 9.81 16.44
N LYS A 133 2.75 10.01 17.76
CA LYS A 133 3.92 9.65 18.59
C LYS A 133 3.81 8.25 19.17
N GLU A 134 2.63 7.65 19.08
CA GLU A 134 2.30 6.35 19.64
C GLU A 134 1.94 5.40 18.50
N PRO A 135 2.36 4.12 18.57
CA PRO A 135 1.97 3.12 17.59
C PRO A 135 0.45 2.98 17.46
N GLY A 136 0.00 2.80 16.23
CA GLY A 136 -1.40 2.57 15.90
C GLY A 136 -1.88 3.39 14.72
N LEU A 137 -3.16 3.22 14.39
CA LEU A 137 -3.85 3.96 13.34
C LEU A 137 -5.32 4.11 13.72
N PHE A 138 -5.88 5.28 13.41
CA PHE A 138 -7.32 5.47 13.31
C PHE A 138 -7.64 6.22 12.02
N ALA A 139 -8.55 5.66 11.23
CA ALA A 139 -9.08 6.28 10.02
C ALA A 139 -10.57 5.98 9.85
N MET A 140 -11.28 6.93 9.24
CA MET A 140 -12.67 6.79 8.84
C MET A 140 -12.75 6.55 7.32
N VAL A 141 -13.51 5.54 6.92
CA VAL A 141 -13.87 5.26 5.54
C VAL A 141 -15.34 5.60 5.34
N TYR A 142 -15.61 6.49 4.40
CA TYR A 142 -16.97 6.84 4.01
C TYR A 142 -17.32 6.04 2.76
N LEU A 143 -18.38 5.24 2.84
CA LEU A 143 -18.75 4.32 1.79
C LEU A 143 -20.26 4.16 1.65
N LYS A 144 -20.69 3.69 0.48
CA LYS A 144 -22.07 3.31 0.17
C LYS A 144 -22.13 1.88 -0.34
N THR A 145 -23.19 1.15 -0.02
CA THR A 145 -23.48 -0.16 -0.63
C THR A 145 -24.49 -0.05 -1.78
N ASP A 146 -25.29 1.02 -1.79
CA ASP A 146 -26.17 1.44 -2.88
C ASP A 146 -25.70 2.83 -3.36
N PRO A 147 -25.47 3.05 -4.67
CA PRO A 147 -25.00 4.35 -5.17
C PRO A 147 -25.98 5.52 -4.88
N ASP A 148 -27.27 5.22 -4.67
CA ASP A 148 -28.34 6.21 -4.58
C ASP A 148 -28.67 6.62 -3.13
N VAL A 149 -27.96 6.07 -2.12
CA VAL A 149 -28.15 6.40 -0.69
C VAL A 149 -27.00 7.25 -0.14
N GLU A 150 -27.18 7.80 1.07
CA GLU A 150 -26.12 8.52 1.79
C GLU A 150 -24.98 7.59 2.24
N SER A 151 -23.78 8.15 2.40
CA SER A 151 -22.61 7.39 2.84
C SER A 151 -22.71 7.01 4.32
N GLU A 152 -22.34 5.77 4.62
CA GLU A 152 -22.09 5.29 5.96
C GLU A 152 -20.62 5.47 6.33
N THR A 153 -20.35 5.65 7.62
CA THR A 153 -18.99 5.78 8.17
C THR A 153 -18.55 4.46 8.80
N TRP A 154 -17.37 3.99 8.40
CA TRP A 154 -16.68 2.85 8.98
C TRP A 154 -15.35 3.31 9.57
N THR A 155 -14.93 2.68 10.67
CA THR A 155 -13.63 2.90 11.29
C THR A 155 -12.68 1.77 10.95
N VAL A 156 -11.43 2.13 10.69
CA VAL A 156 -10.29 1.23 10.60
C VAL A 156 -9.34 1.62 11.72
N VAL A 157 -9.10 0.69 12.63
CA VAL A 157 -8.24 0.89 13.80
C VAL A 157 -7.13 -0.15 13.77
N ILE A 158 -5.91 0.29 14.04
CA ILE A 158 -4.78 -0.58 14.32
C ILE A 158 -4.31 -0.24 15.73
N ASP A 159 -4.24 -1.24 16.59
CA ASP A 159 -3.74 -1.06 17.96
C ASP A 159 -2.20 -1.06 18.00
N GLU A 160 -1.66 -0.98 19.23
CA GLU A 160 -0.22 -0.98 19.48
C GLU A 160 0.48 -2.30 19.09
N PHE A 161 -0.26 -3.39 18.93
CA PHE A 161 0.24 -4.71 18.56
C PHE A 161 0.11 -5.00 17.06
N GLY A 162 -0.48 -4.08 16.30
CA GLY A 162 -0.69 -4.24 14.87
C GLY A 162 -1.97 -5.01 14.51
N GLU A 163 -2.88 -5.24 15.46
CA GLU A 163 -4.16 -5.89 15.19
C GLU A 163 -5.12 -4.92 14.48
N VAL A 164 -5.64 -5.33 13.33
CA VAL A 164 -6.56 -4.52 12.53
C VAL A 164 -8.00 -4.83 12.92
N THR A 165 -8.71 -3.81 13.42
CA THR A 165 -10.15 -3.86 13.66
C THR A 165 -10.88 -2.96 12.69
N VAL A 166 -11.96 -3.47 12.10
CA VAL A 166 -12.83 -2.74 11.18
C VAL A 166 -14.25 -2.82 11.68
N GLY A 167 -14.93 -1.67 11.79
CA GLY A 167 -16.29 -1.63 12.31
C GLY A 167 -17.09 -0.46 11.77
N LYS A 168 -18.42 -0.57 11.81
CA LYS A 168 -19.31 0.55 11.52
C LYS A 168 -19.22 1.55 12.67
N ALA A 169 -19.08 2.85 12.37
CA ALA A 169 -19.04 3.87 13.41
C ALA A 169 -20.40 3.92 14.12
N SER A 170 -20.42 3.72 15.45
CA SER A 170 -21.59 3.96 16.29
C SER A 170 -21.64 5.46 16.63
N ASN A 171 -22.66 6.15 16.14
CA ASN A 171 -23.07 7.44 16.72
C ASN A 171 -23.84 7.22 18.02
#